data_AF-A0A7X6SRX9-F1
#
_entry.id   AF-A0A7X6SRX9-F1
#
_cell.length_a   1.000
_cell.length_b   1.000
_cell.length_c   1.000
_cell.angle_alpha   90.00
_cell.angle_beta   90.00
_cell.angle_gamma   90.00
#
_symmetry.space_group_name_H-M   'P 1'
#
loop_
_entity.id
_entity.type
_entity.pdbx_description
1 polymer ?
#
loop_
_entity_poly.entity_id
_entity_poly.type
_entity_poly.pdbx_seq_one_letter_code
_entity_poly.pdbx_strand_id
1 'polypeptide(L)'
;DYGYLGTRKYYDDFDLSVDFKQVSDGNSGIFIRSYIKTGVIISGWQVEVAPPGHHTGGIYESYGRGWIALIPDDKQSILKMGEWNTMRIKTQGDVITTWLNGEEMTVLKDEKIGQGKGRILLQIHDGGGIKVCWKNFILKEL
;
A
#
# COMPACT_ATOMS: atom_id res chain seq x y z
N ASP A 1 5.20 18.88 -0.53
CA ASP A 1 5.44 18.31 0.82
C ASP A 1 5.31 16.80 0.81
N TYR A 2 6.30 16.13 1.39
CA TYR A 2 6.28 14.70 1.66
C TYR A 2 5.69 14.43 3.06
N GLY A 3 4.81 13.44 3.19
CA GLY A 3 4.20 13.15 4.49
C GLY A 3 3.35 11.88 4.50
N TYR A 4 2.61 11.72 5.59
CA TYR A 4 1.75 10.57 5.81
C TYR A 4 0.42 10.97 6.45
N LEU A 5 -0.66 10.36 6.00
CA LEU A 5 -1.95 10.39 6.69
C LEU A 5 -2.27 8.98 7.17
N GLY A 6 -2.41 8.76 8.47
CA GLY A 6 -2.69 7.41 8.96
C GLY A 6 -3.45 7.31 10.26
N THR A 7 -3.96 6.10 10.46
CA THR A 7 -4.72 5.65 11.63
C THR A 7 -3.99 5.96 12.94
N ARG A 8 -4.67 6.27 14.05
CA ARG A 8 -4.00 6.47 15.36
C ARG A 8 -3.57 5.15 16.01
N LYS A 9 -4.39 4.11 15.81
CA LYS A 9 -4.22 2.76 16.37
C LYS A 9 -3.16 1.97 15.59
N TYR A 10 -2.54 1.01 16.27
CA TYR A 10 -1.65 0.01 15.69
C TYR A 10 -2.45 -1.26 15.40
N TYR A 11 -2.22 -1.86 14.25
CA TYR A 11 -2.92 -3.06 13.79
C TYR A 11 -1.92 -4.19 13.55
N ASP A 12 -2.39 -5.42 13.78
CA ASP A 12 -1.64 -6.65 13.55
C ASP A 12 -2.22 -7.38 12.33
N ASP A 13 -3.19 -8.27 12.55
CA ASP A 13 -3.98 -8.90 11.49
C ASP A 13 -5.21 -8.07 11.14
N PHE A 14 -5.37 -7.77 9.85
CA PHE A 14 -6.50 -6.99 9.36
C PHE A 14 -6.82 -7.29 7.90
N ASP A 15 -8.03 -6.90 7.51
CA ASP A 15 -8.52 -6.88 6.15
C ASP A 15 -8.99 -5.45 5.84
N LEU A 16 -8.21 -4.75 5.02
CA LEU A 16 -8.45 -3.37 4.60
C LEU A 16 -8.95 -3.38 3.16
N SER A 17 -10.05 -2.69 2.89
CA SER A 17 -10.46 -2.28 1.55
C SER A 17 -10.52 -0.75 1.47
N VAL A 18 -10.02 -0.20 0.38
CA VAL A 18 -9.98 1.25 0.13
C VAL A 18 -10.09 1.53 -1.36
N ASP A 19 -10.85 2.56 -1.71
CA ASP A 19 -10.90 3.08 -3.07
C ASP A 19 -9.86 4.18 -3.25
N PHE A 20 -9.11 4.13 -4.35
CA PHE A 20 -8.16 5.15 -4.74
C PHE A 20 -8.33 5.57 -6.20
N LYS A 21 -7.95 6.82 -6.50
CA LYS A 21 -7.93 7.38 -7.85
C LYS A 21 -6.69 8.22 -8.04
N GLN A 22 -5.86 7.85 -9.02
CA GLN A 22 -4.71 8.64 -9.46
C GLN A 22 -5.19 9.70 -10.45
N VAL A 23 -5.28 10.96 -9.99
CA VAL A 23 -5.76 12.11 -10.77
C VAL A 23 -4.66 12.65 -11.70
N SER A 24 -3.40 12.48 -11.30
CA SER A 24 -2.19 12.78 -12.08
C SER A 24 -1.17 11.68 -11.82
N ASP A 25 -0.02 11.75 -12.50
CA ASP A 25 1.12 10.90 -12.16
C ASP A 25 1.35 10.98 -10.65
N GLY A 26 1.35 9.83 -9.99
CA GLY A 26 1.22 9.77 -8.56
C GLY A 26 1.67 8.44 -8.03
N ASN A 27 2.97 8.35 -7.77
CA ASN A 27 3.49 7.36 -6.86
C ASN A 27 3.00 7.67 -5.44
N SER A 28 2.47 6.66 -4.79
CA SER A 28 1.93 6.66 -3.45
C SER A 28 1.99 5.23 -2.93
N GLY A 29 1.50 5.01 -1.71
CA GLY A 29 1.31 3.66 -1.21
C GLY A 29 0.49 3.64 0.07
N ILE A 30 0.10 2.43 0.46
CA ILE A 30 -0.52 2.15 1.74
C ILE A 30 0.50 1.38 2.56
N PHE A 31 1.10 2.06 3.54
CA PHE A 31 1.96 1.41 4.51
C PHE A 31 1.14 0.54 5.46
N ILE A 32 1.64 -0.66 5.73
CA ILE A 32 1.07 -1.65 6.63
C ILE A 32 2.05 -1.95 7.76
N ARG A 33 1.55 -2.18 8.96
CA ARG A 33 2.36 -2.51 10.16
C ARG A 33 3.58 -1.58 10.35
N SER A 34 3.43 -0.31 9.98
CA SER A 34 4.54 0.64 9.87
C SER A 34 4.44 1.79 10.86
N TYR A 35 5.55 2.39 11.25
CA TYR A 35 5.58 3.56 12.12
C TYR A 35 6.58 4.60 11.64
N ILE A 36 6.29 5.87 11.91
CA ILE A 36 7.18 7.00 11.59
C ILE A 36 8.26 7.04 12.67
N LYS A 37 9.53 6.86 12.27
CA LYS A 37 10.69 6.88 13.17
C LYS A 37 11.05 8.30 13.57
N THR A 38 11.20 9.19 12.60
CA THR A 38 11.52 10.61 12.80
C THR A 38 11.24 11.38 11.51
N GLY A 39 10.64 12.57 11.61
CA GLY A 39 10.26 13.37 10.44
C GLY A 39 9.44 12.56 9.43
N VAL A 40 10.00 12.35 8.24
CA VAL A 40 9.41 11.55 7.16
C VAL A 40 9.98 10.14 7.02
N ILE A 41 10.95 9.77 7.85
CA ILE A 41 11.56 8.44 7.84
C ILE A 41 10.57 7.45 8.47
N ILE A 42 10.14 6.48 7.67
CA ILE A 42 9.20 5.42 8.06
C ILE A 42 9.95 4.08 8.19
N SER A 43 9.46 3.19 9.04
CA SER A 43 10.01 1.85 9.21
C SER A 43 9.76 0.89 8.03
N GLY A 44 8.94 1.30 7.07
CA GLY A 44 7.73 0.55 6.76
C GLY A 44 7.71 -0.25 5.47
N TRP A 45 6.75 -1.17 5.44
CA TRP A 45 6.33 -1.94 4.28
C TRP A 45 5.09 -1.30 3.67
N GLN A 46 5.10 -1.06 2.38
CA GLN A 46 4.00 -0.46 1.64
C GLN A 46 3.47 -1.42 0.58
N VAL A 47 2.15 -1.38 0.40
CA VAL A 47 1.52 -1.84 -0.84
C VAL A 47 1.50 -0.65 -1.80
N GLU A 48 2.09 -0.86 -2.97
CA GLU A 48 2.32 0.20 -3.96
C GLU A 48 1.02 0.71 -4.59
N VAL A 49 0.93 2.03 -4.78
CA VAL A 49 -0.01 2.69 -5.69
C VAL A 49 0.79 3.60 -6.62
N ALA A 50 1.00 3.16 -7.85
CA ALA A 50 1.84 3.84 -8.82
C ALA A 50 1.18 3.84 -10.23
N PRO A 51 1.68 4.63 -11.19
CA PRO A 51 1.14 4.62 -12.55
C PRO A 51 1.24 3.25 -13.23
N PRO A 52 0.53 3.04 -14.36
CA PRO A 52 0.63 1.80 -15.12
C PRO A 52 2.08 1.41 -15.43
N GLY A 53 2.42 0.13 -15.28
CA GLY A 53 3.78 -0.39 -15.47
C GLY A 53 4.64 -0.35 -14.21
N HIS A 54 4.19 0.30 -13.12
CA HIS A 54 4.96 0.48 -11.89
C HIS A 54 4.44 -0.36 -10.70
N HIS A 55 3.85 -1.52 -10.99
CA HIS A 55 3.58 -2.58 -10.01
C HIS A 55 2.60 -2.23 -8.87
N THR A 56 1.52 -1.49 -9.14
CA THR A 56 0.43 -1.27 -8.17
C THR A 56 -0.09 -2.59 -7.60
N GLY A 57 -0.16 -2.68 -6.28
CA GLY A 57 -0.49 -3.91 -5.55
C GLY A 57 0.72 -4.78 -5.17
N GLY A 58 1.93 -4.46 -5.66
CA GLY A 58 3.19 -5.03 -5.20
C GLY A 58 3.59 -4.53 -3.81
N ILE A 59 4.62 -5.12 -3.23
CA ILE A 59 5.07 -4.83 -1.86
C ILE A 59 6.52 -4.33 -1.87
N TYR A 60 6.72 -3.15 -1.29
CA TYR A 60 8.00 -2.46 -1.18
C TYR A 60 8.34 -2.13 0.27
N GLU A 61 9.62 -2.15 0.65
CA GLU A 61 10.11 -1.74 1.97
C GLU A 61 10.98 -0.50 1.88
N SER A 62 10.44 0.63 2.35
CA SER A 62 11.17 1.88 2.43
C SER A 62 12.30 1.80 3.45
N TYR A 63 13.47 2.32 3.10
CA TYR A 63 14.67 2.30 3.95
C TYR A 63 15.09 0.89 4.41
N GLY A 64 14.71 -0.13 3.64
CA GLY A 64 15.01 -1.54 3.89
C GLY A 64 15.35 -2.28 2.61
N ARG A 65 14.66 -3.40 2.34
CA ARG A 65 14.99 -4.32 1.23
C ARG A 65 14.63 -3.80 -0.17
N GLY A 66 13.87 -2.71 -0.28
CA GLY A 66 13.32 -2.27 -1.56
C GLY A 66 12.15 -3.16 -1.99
N TRP A 67 12.07 -3.53 -3.27
CA TRP A 67 11.01 -4.41 -3.76
C TRP A 67 11.11 -5.80 -3.14
N ILE A 68 10.09 -6.20 -2.38
CA ILE A 68 9.98 -7.53 -1.78
C ILE A 68 9.14 -8.44 -2.68
N ALA A 69 8.08 -7.90 -3.28
CA ALA A 69 7.22 -8.62 -4.20
C ALA A 69 6.75 -7.69 -5.33
N LEU A 70 6.98 -8.13 -6.57
CA LEU A 70 6.42 -7.52 -7.78
C LEU A 70 5.13 -8.24 -8.16
N ILE A 71 4.25 -7.54 -8.87
CA ILE A 71 3.10 -8.19 -9.52
C ILE A 71 3.53 -8.89 -10.81
N PRO A 72 2.85 -9.97 -11.22
CA PRO A 72 2.97 -10.54 -12.57
C PRO A 72 2.72 -9.51 -13.70
N ASP A 73 3.43 -9.66 -14.82
CA ASP A 73 3.37 -8.69 -15.93
C ASP A 73 1.98 -8.59 -16.56
N ASP A 74 1.25 -9.69 -16.66
CA ASP A 74 -0.12 -9.74 -17.18
C ASP A 74 -1.12 -8.96 -16.30
N LYS A 75 -0.79 -8.78 -15.01
CA LYS A 75 -1.60 -8.04 -14.04
C LYS A 75 -1.37 -6.53 -14.06
N GLN A 76 -0.34 -6.02 -14.74
CA GLN A 76 -0.08 -4.57 -14.86
C GLN A 76 -1.27 -3.81 -15.47
N SER A 77 -2.05 -4.47 -16.33
CA SER A 77 -3.20 -3.90 -17.04
C SER A 77 -4.48 -3.77 -16.18
N ILE A 78 -4.51 -4.34 -14.98
CA ILE A 78 -5.68 -4.33 -14.08
C ILE A 78 -5.94 -2.93 -13.51
N LEU A 79 -4.88 -2.12 -13.38
CA LEU A 79 -4.99 -0.74 -12.92
C LEU A 79 -5.72 0.12 -13.95
N LYS A 80 -6.78 0.81 -13.50
CA LYS A 80 -7.54 1.76 -14.30
C LYS A 80 -7.07 3.19 -14.00
N MET A 81 -6.05 3.65 -14.71
CA MET A 81 -5.50 5.01 -14.51
C MET A 81 -6.57 6.08 -14.77
N GLY A 82 -6.64 7.10 -13.91
CA GLY A 82 -7.66 8.15 -14.01
C GLY A 82 -9.06 7.73 -13.56
N GLU A 83 -9.26 6.49 -13.11
CA GLU A 83 -10.52 5.97 -12.58
C GLU A 83 -10.41 5.57 -11.10
N TRP A 84 -11.55 5.27 -10.49
CA TRP A 84 -11.58 4.69 -9.16
C TRP A 84 -11.21 3.21 -9.25
N ASN A 85 -10.25 2.80 -8.43
CA ASN A 85 -9.82 1.42 -8.25
C ASN A 85 -10.02 1.03 -6.79
N THR A 86 -10.34 -0.23 -6.54
CA THR A 86 -10.45 -0.76 -5.17
C THR A 86 -9.21 -1.60 -4.88
N MET A 87 -8.42 -1.17 -3.89
CA MET A 87 -7.34 -1.96 -3.31
C MET A 87 -7.89 -2.72 -2.09
N ARG A 88 -7.58 -4.01 -1.99
CA ARG A 88 -7.76 -4.79 -0.77
C ARG A 88 -6.42 -5.32 -0.31
N ILE A 89 -6.15 -5.22 0.98
CA ILE A 89 -4.93 -5.70 1.62
C ILE A 89 -5.35 -6.51 2.84
N LYS A 90 -4.97 -7.78 2.86
CA LYS A 90 -5.17 -8.66 4.00
C LYS A 90 -3.82 -9.03 4.59
N THR A 91 -3.64 -8.78 5.88
CA THR A 91 -2.50 -9.26 6.67
C THR A 91 -3.02 -10.30 7.66
N GLN A 92 -2.44 -11.49 7.65
CA GLN A 92 -2.79 -12.56 8.58
C GLN A 92 -1.54 -13.35 8.96
N GLY A 93 -1.07 -13.19 10.20
CA GLY A 93 0.24 -13.67 10.63
C GLY A 93 1.35 -13.08 9.76
N ASP A 94 2.17 -13.94 9.16
CA ASP A 94 3.25 -13.57 8.24
C ASP A 94 2.82 -13.54 6.76
N VAL A 95 1.53 -13.71 6.46
CA VAL A 95 1.00 -13.69 5.09
C VAL A 95 0.33 -12.36 4.78
N ILE A 96 0.70 -11.78 3.65
CA ILE A 96 0.13 -10.56 3.08
C ILE A 96 -0.43 -10.92 1.71
N THR A 97 -1.71 -10.61 1.49
CA THR A 97 -2.33 -10.75 0.18
C THR A 97 -2.91 -9.42 -0.26
N THR A 98 -2.69 -9.06 -1.51
CA THR A 98 -3.20 -7.84 -2.13
C THR A 98 -4.14 -8.18 -3.28
N TRP A 99 -5.19 -7.40 -3.44
CA TRP A 99 -6.08 -7.45 -4.60
C TRP A 99 -6.31 -6.06 -5.15
N LEU A 100 -6.42 -5.97 -6.48
CA LEU A 100 -6.79 -4.76 -7.20
C LEU A 100 -8.02 -5.06 -8.04
N ASN A 101 -9.10 -4.31 -7.82
CA ASN A 101 -10.36 -4.46 -8.57
C ASN A 101 -10.93 -5.89 -8.53
N GLY A 102 -10.68 -6.64 -7.44
CA GLY A 102 -11.12 -8.02 -7.25
C GLY A 102 -10.12 -9.08 -7.69
N GLU A 103 -9.11 -8.72 -8.48
CA GLU A 103 -8.05 -9.62 -8.94
C GLU A 103 -6.92 -9.68 -7.92
N GLU A 104 -6.48 -10.89 -7.57
CA GLU A 104 -5.32 -11.08 -6.68
C GLU A 104 -4.05 -10.58 -7.37
N MET A 105 -3.27 -9.74 -6.71
CA MET A 105 -2.05 -9.14 -7.28
C MET A 105 -0.80 -9.81 -6.76
N THR A 106 -0.74 -10.06 -5.45
CA THR A 106 0.44 -10.64 -4.78
C THR A 106 0.01 -11.41 -3.54
N VAL A 107 0.65 -12.56 -3.32
CA VAL A 107 0.65 -13.28 -2.04
C VAL A 107 2.10 -13.37 -1.59
N LEU A 108 2.40 -12.78 -0.44
CA LEU A 108 3.74 -12.77 0.15
C LEU A 108 3.68 -13.40 1.53
N LYS A 109 4.55 -14.38 1.78
CA LYS A 109 4.85 -14.86 3.13
C LYS A 109 6.17 -14.25 3.57
N ASP A 110 6.15 -13.43 4.61
CA ASP A 110 7.32 -12.69 5.10
C ASP A 110 7.29 -12.56 6.63
N GLU A 111 8.17 -13.30 7.31
CA GLU A 111 8.23 -13.34 8.77
C GLU A 111 8.56 -11.98 9.40
N LYS A 112 9.33 -11.14 8.69
CA LYS A 112 9.74 -9.81 9.19
C LYS A 112 8.54 -8.86 9.21
N ILE A 113 7.72 -8.88 8.15
CA ILE A 113 6.42 -8.18 8.13
C ILE A 113 5.47 -8.82 9.15
N GLY A 114 5.51 -10.15 9.30
CA GLY A 114 4.78 -10.94 10.29
C GLY A 114 4.94 -10.46 11.72
N GLN A 115 6.15 -10.07 12.10
CA GLN A 115 6.48 -9.54 13.43
C GLN A 115 6.23 -8.04 13.58
N GLY A 116 5.87 -7.37 12.48
CA GLY A 116 5.65 -5.94 12.41
C GLY A 116 4.45 -5.50 13.25
N LYS A 117 4.60 -4.43 14.03
CA LYS A 117 3.50 -3.76 14.72
C LYS A 117 3.50 -2.30 14.34
N GLY A 118 2.40 -1.83 13.78
CA GLY A 118 2.34 -0.44 13.36
C GLY A 118 1.00 -0.02 12.82
N ARG A 119 0.99 1.18 12.27
CA ARG A 119 -0.17 1.90 11.78
C ARG A 119 -0.38 1.56 10.30
N ILE A 120 -1.59 1.83 9.84
CA ILE A 120 -1.89 1.96 8.41
C ILE A 120 -1.73 3.43 8.03
N LEU A 121 -0.88 3.73 7.04
CA LEU A 121 -0.55 5.10 6.62
C LEU A 121 -0.61 5.22 5.09
N LEU A 122 -1.27 6.26 4.60
CA LEU A 122 -1.22 6.67 3.21
C LEU A 122 0.01 7.54 2.99
N GLN A 123 0.80 7.22 1.99
CA GLN A 123 1.91 8.08 1.55
C GLN A 123 1.36 9.34 0.90
N ILE A 124 1.98 10.47 1.21
CA ILE A 124 1.81 11.73 0.49
C ILE A 124 3.18 12.01 -0.12
N HIS A 125 3.34 11.67 -1.39
CA HIS A 125 4.60 11.87 -2.10
C HIS A 125 4.74 13.34 -2.55
N ASP A 126 5.96 13.85 -2.52
CA ASP A 126 6.26 15.21 -2.96
C ASP A 126 6.53 15.29 -4.48
N GLY A 127 6.35 16.48 -5.06
CA GLY A 127 6.73 16.81 -6.43
C GLY A 127 5.61 16.84 -7.48
N GLY A 128 5.78 17.71 -8.48
CA GLY A 128 5.24 17.54 -9.84
C GLY A 128 3.71 17.60 -10.05
N GLY A 129 2.92 17.93 -9.02
CA GLY A 129 1.46 17.90 -9.13
C GLY A 129 0.87 16.50 -8.92
N ILE A 130 1.57 15.61 -8.20
CA ILE A 130 1.06 14.30 -7.79
C ILE A 130 -0.26 14.46 -7.02
N LYS A 131 -1.27 13.71 -7.43
CA LYS A 131 -2.58 13.75 -6.80
C LYS A 131 -3.25 12.39 -6.81
N VAL A 132 -3.31 11.77 -5.63
CA VAL A 132 -4.10 10.56 -5.37
C VAL A 132 -5.24 10.89 -4.43
N CYS A 133 -6.46 10.53 -4.83
CA CYS A 133 -7.66 10.68 -4.00
C CYS A 133 -8.03 9.33 -3.40
N TRP A 134 -8.53 9.33 -2.17
CA TRP A 134 -8.89 8.13 -1.42
C TRP A 134 -10.29 8.26 -0.84
N LYS A 135 -11.05 7.16 -0.80
CA LYS A 135 -12.37 7.10 -0.15
C LYS A 135 -12.74 5.67 0.25
N ASN A 136 -13.88 5.51 0.92
CA ASN A 136 -14.51 4.21 1.21
C ASN A 136 -13.58 3.23 1.97
N PHE A 137 -12.92 3.74 3.01
CA PHE A 137 -12.10 2.90 3.89
C PHE A 137 -12.99 1.95 4.69
N ILE A 138 -12.79 0.65 4.49
CA ILE A 138 -13.42 -0.42 5.26
C ILE A 138 -12.29 -1.24 5.88
N LEU A 139 -12.19 -1.22 7.20
CA LEU A 139 -11.16 -1.94 7.95
C LEU A 139 -11.81 -2.92 8.90
N LYS A 140 -11.38 -4.18 8.83
CA LYS A 140 -11.78 -5.23 9.76
C LYS A 140 -10.52 -5.82 10.42
N GLU A 141 -10.48 -5.82 11.75
CA GLU A 141 -9.48 -6.58 12.50
C GLU A 141 -9.84 -8.07 12.48
N LEU A 142 -8.84 -8.95 12.42
CA LEU A 142 -9.01 -10.40 12.31
C LEU A 142 -8.70 -11.14 13.62
#